data_AF-A0A3D8R1T4-F1
#
_entry.id   AF-A0A3D8R1T4-F1
#
_cell.length_a   1.000
_cell.length_b   1.000
_cell.length_c   1.000
_cell.angle_alpha   90.00
_cell.angle_beta   90.00
_cell.angle_gamma   90.00
#
_symmetry.space_group_name_H-M   'P 1'
#
loop_
_entity.id
_entity.type
_entity.pdbx_description
1 polymer ?
#
loop_
_entity_poly.entity_id
_entity_poly.type
_entity_poly.pdbx_seq_one_letter_code
_entity_poly.pdbx_strand_id
1 'polypeptide(L)'
;MGIPQKSTKTKTRRRLRDLDQVHADLRSPKHLEQFKSLKPAEDLPGLGQFYCIECAKWFEAENSLVTHRKGKTHKRRVKALKDEPYTQKEAEAAVGLRTDNGPRAAARENVQDVEVEMENSGLIDDSLAT
;
A
#
# COMPACT_ATOMS: atom_id res chain seq x y z
N MET A 1 6.62 18.81 -33.84
CA MET A 1 6.57 19.07 -32.38
C MET A 1 7.47 18.05 -31.68
N GLY A 2 8.72 18.40 -31.38
CA GLY A 2 9.64 17.48 -30.71
C GLY A 2 9.21 17.23 -29.26
N ILE A 3 9.13 15.97 -28.85
CA ILE A 3 8.84 15.62 -27.45
C ILE A 3 10.02 16.14 -26.62
N PRO A 4 9.81 17.10 -25.70
CA PRO A 4 10.90 17.60 -24.88
C PRO A 4 11.47 16.44 -24.05
N GLN A 5 12.80 16.29 -24.08
CA GLN A 5 13.49 15.30 -23.24
C GLN A 5 13.08 15.55 -21.78
N LYS A 6 12.46 14.53 -21.15
CA LYS A 6 12.06 14.60 -19.74
C LYS A 6 13.27 14.99 -18.89
N SER A 7 13.06 15.89 -17.93
CA SER A 7 14.11 16.30 -16.99
C SER A 7 14.79 15.06 -16.38
N THR A 8 16.10 15.12 -16.16
CA THR A 8 16.88 13.96 -15.67
C THR A 8 16.35 13.41 -14.34
N LYS A 9 15.60 14.21 -13.58
CA LYS A 9 14.97 13.85 -12.30
C LYS A 9 13.71 13.00 -12.45
N THR A 10 12.96 13.16 -13.55
CA THR A 10 11.70 12.43 -13.78
C THR A 10 11.92 11.08 -14.47
N LYS A 11 13.18 10.71 -14.77
CA LYS A 11 13.52 9.44 -15.43
C LYS A 11 13.26 8.25 -14.50
N THR A 12 12.81 7.13 -15.05
CA THR A 12 12.43 5.89 -14.33
C THR A 12 13.54 5.37 -13.42
N ARG A 13 14.80 5.40 -13.89
CA ARG A 13 15.98 4.99 -13.10
C ARG A 13 16.20 5.74 -11.78
N ARG A 14 15.55 6.89 -11.58
CA ARG A 14 15.67 7.75 -10.38
C ARG A 14 14.32 7.92 -9.67
N ARG A 15 13.34 7.08 -10.01
CA ARG A 15 11.99 7.18 -9.44
C ARG A 15 12.04 6.81 -7.96
N LEU A 16 11.43 7.67 -7.15
CA LEU A 16 11.25 7.47 -5.72
C LEU A 16 9.91 6.77 -5.47
N ARG A 17 9.67 6.41 -4.21
CA ARG A 17 8.41 5.80 -3.80
C ARG A 17 7.24 6.78 -3.98
N ASP A 18 6.18 6.29 -4.60
CA ASP A 18 4.99 7.08 -4.90
C ASP A 18 4.11 7.27 -3.65
N LEU A 19 3.18 8.23 -3.68
CA LEU A 19 2.36 8.59 -2.51
C LEU A 19 1.43 7.46 -2.08
N ASP A 20 0.78 6.81 -3.05
CA ASP A 20 -0.09 5.64 -2.87
C ASP A 20 0.62 4.47 -2.18
N GLN A 21 1.86 4.18 -2.58
CA GLN A 21 2.69 3.15 -1.94
C GLN A 21 3.00 3.49 -0.48
N VAL A 22 3.28 4.77 -0.19
CA VAL A 22 3.52 5.23 1.19
C VAL A 22 2.23 5.15 2.02
N HIS A 23 1.07 5.42 1.44
CA HIS A 23 -0.21 5.18 2.13
C HIS A 23 -0.41 3.69 2.48
N ALA A 24 -0.02 2.77 1.59
CA ALA A 24 -0.08 1.34 1.88
C ALA A 24 0.88 0.92 3.00
N ASP A 25 2.08 1.52 3.07
CA ASP A 25 3.02 1.33 4.17
C ASP A 25 2.47 1.83 5.50
N LEU A 26 1.81 2.99 5.50
CA LEU A 26 1.20 3.57 6.71
C LEU A 26 -0.01 2.75 7.18
N ARG A 27 -0.76 2.16 6.25
CA ARG A 27 -1.92 1.31 6.56
C ARG A 27 -1.51 -0.06 7.08
N SER A 28 -0.42 -0.63 6.58
CA SER A 28 -0.01 -1.99 6.91
C SER A 28 1.49 -2.10 7.24
N PRO A 29 1.85 -2.48 8.47
CA PRO A 29 3.26 -2.59 8.86
C PRO A 29 3.99 -3.70 8.08
N LYS A 30 3.28 -4.76 7.67
CA LYS A 30 3.82 -5.85 6.85
C LYS A 30 4.40 -5.35 5.52
N HIS A 31 3.75 -4.39 4.86
CA HIS A 31 4.21 -3.84 3.59
C HIS A 31 5.48 -2.99 3.77
N LEU A 32 5.56 -2.27 4.89
CA LEU A 32 6.76 -1.53 5.27
C LEU A 32 7.95 -2.47 5.54
N GLU A 33 7.73 -3.55 6.29
CA GLU A 33 8.75 -4.56 6.59
C GLU A 33 9.28 -5.21 5.32
N GLN A 34 8.39 -5.64 4.42
CA GLN A 34 8.77 -6.19 3.10
C GLN A 34 9.63 -5.20 2.31
N PHE A 35 9.27 -3.91 2.32
CA PHE A 35 10.07 -2.91 1.63
C PHE A 35 11.46 -2.73 2.25
N LYS A 36 11.56 -2.76 3.58
CA LYS A 36 12.85 -2.66 4.27
C LYS A 36 13.72 -3.89 4.01
N SER A 37 13.14 -5.09 3.99
CA SER A 37 13.88 -6.34 3.76
C SER A 37 14.42 -6.48 2.35
N LEU A 38 13.78 -5.86 1.35
CA LEU A 38 14.26 -5.84 -0.03
C LEU A 38 15.61 -5.10 -0.20
N LYS A 39 16.00 -4.30 0.80
CA LYS A 39 17.20 -3.47 0.74
C LYS A 39 18.24 -3.98 1.74
N PRO A 40 19.42 -4.43 1.29
CA PRO A 40 20.46 -4.91 2.20
C PRO A 40 20.99 -3.73 3.04
N ALA A 41 21.07 -3.91 4.36
CA ALA A 41 21.42 -2.82 5.28
C ALA A 41 22.80 -2.18 4.99
N GLU A 42 23.72 -2.94 4.42
CA GLU A 42 25.09 -2.52 4.10
C GLU A 42 25.15 -1.41 3.03
N ASP A 43 24.23 -1.44 2.06
CA ASP A 43 24.18 -0.45 0.97
C ASP A 43 23.48 0.85 1.37
N LEU A 44 22.89 0.89 2.58
CA LEU A 44 22.03 1.97 3.02
C LEU A 44 22.77 2.94 3.93
N PRO A 45 22.49 4.25 3.83
CA PRO A 45 23.09 5.22 4.74
C PRO A 45 22.63 4.92 6.18
N GLY A 46 23.57 5.01 7.12
CA GLY A 46 23.31 4.73 8.54
C GLY A 46 22.89 3.28 8.81
N LEU A 47 23.34 2.32 7.99
CA LEU A 47 22.99 0.89 8.10
C LEU A 47 21.47 0.63 8.10
N GLY A 48 20.69 1.51 7.47
CA GLY A 48 19.24 1.40 7.45
C GLY A 48 18.58 1.59 8.83
N GLN A 49 19.22 2.31 9.76
CA GLN A 49 18.61 2.58 11.07
C GLN A 49 17.66 3.78 11.02
N PHE A 50 18.07 4.87 10.36
CA PHE A 50 17.33 6.13 10.36
C PHE A 50 16.46 6.27 9.11
N TYR A 51 15.19 5.90 9.21
CA TYR A 51 14.23 5.95 8.11
C TYR A 51 13.07 6.92 8.35
N CYS A 52 12.76 7.73 7.35
CA CYS A 52 11.51 8.49 7.29
C CYS A 52 10.53 7.79 6.34
N ILE A 53 9.42 7.31 6.89
CA ILE A 53 8.39 6.54 6.17
C ILE A 53 7.71 7.43 5.11
N GLU A 54 7.29 8.62 5.51
CA GLU A 54 6.51 9.53 4.67
C GLU A 54 7.26 10.03 3.42
N CYS A 55 8.57 10.26 3.58
CA CYS A 55 9.45 10.71 2.50
C CYS A 55 10.19 9.56 1.82
N ALA A 56 10.02 8.32 2.29
CA ALA A 56 10.72 7.13 1.86
C ALA A 56 12.26 7.32 1.71
N LYS A 57 12.87 8.01 2.68
CA LYS A 57 14.28 8.39 2.64
C LYS A 57 15.03 7.88 3.88
N TRP A 58 16.24 7.38 3.63
CA TRP A 58 17.20 6.94 4.64
C TRP A 58 18.18 8.07 4.97
N PHE A 59 18.61 8.13 6.23
CA PHE A 59 19.54 9.12 6.76
C PHE A 59 20.72 8.43 7.43
N GLU A 60 21.85 9.13 7.52
CA GLU A 60 23.08 8.62 8.14
C GLU A 60 23.04 8.64 9.68
N ALA A 61 22.35 9.62 10.27
CA ALA A 61 22.34 9.88 11.71
C ALA A 61 20.95 10.33 12.19
N GLU A 62 20.72 10.20 13.51
CA GLU A 62 19.46 10.62 14.16
C GLU A 62 19.21 12.14 14.01
N ASN A 63 20.25 12.96 14.19
CA ASN A 63 20.16 14.42 14.06
C ASN A 63 19.65 14.84 12.67
N SER A 64 20.10 14.15 11.61
CA SER A 64 19.67 14.40 10.23
C SER A 64 18.20 14.04 10.02
N LEU A 65 17.71 12.99 10.68
CA LEU A 65 16.29 12.62 10.66
C LEU A 65 15.42 13.63 11.42
N VAL A 66 15.86 14.08 12.60
CA VAL A 66 15.13 15.06 13.41
C VAL A 66 15.02 16.41 12.69
N THR A 67 16.12 16.89 12.11
CA THR A 67 16.14 18.13 11.31
C THR A 67 15.28 18.00 10.05
N HIS A 68 15.31 16.84 9.38
CA HIS A 68 14.42 16.55 8.24
C HIS A 68 12.94 16.66 8.61
N ARG A 69 12.53 16.06 9.73
CA ARG A 69 11.13 16.11 10.21
C ARG A 69 10.65 17.54 10.48
N LYS A 70 11.54 18.42 10.95
CA LYS A 70 11.21 19.85 11.18
C LYS A 70 11.14 20.67 9.87
N GLY A 71 11.74 20.17 8.79
CA GLY A 71 11.89 20.85 7.51
C GLY A 71 10.58 21.02 6.71
N LYS A 72 10.58 22.01 5.81
CA LYS A 72 9.42 22.34 4.96
C LYS A 72 9.06 21.22 3.98
N THR A 73 10.05 20.49 3.48
CA THR A 73 9.85 19.40 2.51
C THR A 73 9.05 18.25 3.10
N HIS A 74 9.39 17.85 4.33
CA HIS A 74 8.66 16.85 5.09
C HIS A 74 7.24 17.32 5.39
N LYS A 75 7.06 18.53 5.94
CA LYS A 75 5.73 19.09 6.23
C LYS A 75 4.81 19.15 5.00
N ARG A 76 5.36 19.45 3.81
CA ARG A 76 4.61 19.39 2.54
C ARG A 76 4.19 17.97 2.20
N ARG A 77 5.06 16.98 2.44
CA ARG A 77 4.76 15.56 2.21
C ARG A 77 3.68 15.06 3.17
N VAL A 78 3.79 15.36 4.46
CA VAL A 78 2.75 15.08 5.47
C VAL A 78 1.42 15.64 5.00
N LYS A 79 1.38 16.89 4.54
CA LYS A 79 0.15 17.52 4.07
C LYS A 79 -0.46 16.77 2.88
N ALA A 80 0.36 16.36 1.91
CA ALA A 80 -0.11 15.58 0.76
C ALA A 80 -0.60 14.18 1.15
N LEU A 81 -0.05 13.57 2.21
CA LEU A 81 -0.48 12.28 2.74
C LEU A 81 -1.76 12.36 3.59
N LYS A 82 -2.29 13.55 3.86
CA LYS A 82 -3.59 13.68 4.52
C LYS A 82 -4.75 13.48 3.56
N ASP A 83 -4.54 13.82 2.29
CA ASP A 83 -5.52 13.64 1.24
C ASP A 83 -5.55 12.16 0.83
N GLU A 84 -6.70 11.67 0.37
CA GLU A 84 -6.80 10.29 -0.10
C GLU A 84 -5.95 10.10 -1.37
N PRO A 85 -5.14 9.02 -1.48
CA PRO A 85 -4.32 8.81 -2.66
C PRO A 85 -5.19 8.57 -3.88
N TYR A 86 -4.94 9.33 -4.95
CA TYR A 86 -5.59 9.13 -6.23
C TYR A 86 -5.31 7.73 -6.76
N THR A 87 -6.37 6.99 -7.11
CA THR A 87 -6.25 5.64 -7.64
C THR A 87 -6.75 5.55 -9.07
N GLN A 88 -6.28 4.54 -9.80
CA GLN A 88 -6.73 4.27 -11.16
C GLN A 88 -8.26 4.08 -11.25
N LYS A 89 -8.87 3.49 -10.22
CA LYS A 89 -10.33 3.31 -10.15
C LYS A 89 -11.09 4.63 -10.11
N GLU A 90 -10.52 5.64 -9.46
CA GLU A 90 -11.09 6.98 -9.42
C GLU A 90 -10.99 7.65 -10.80
N ALA A 91 -9.88 7.43 -11.52
CA ALA A 91 -9.71 7.89 -12.89
C ALA A 91 -10.74 7.28 -13.83
N GLU A 92 -10.96 5.97 -13.74
CA GLU A 92 -11.93 5.24 -14.55
C GLU A 92 -13.36 5.69 -14.22
N ALA A 93 -13.68 5.83 -12.93
CA ALA A 93 -14.98 6.34 -12.49
C ALA A 93 -15.27 7.76 -13.01
N ALA A 94 -14.25 8.63 -13.07
CA ALA A 94 -14.39 9.98 -13.64
C ALA A 94 -14.70 9.98 -15.15
N VAL A 95 -14.24 8.97 -15.88
CA VAL A 95 -14.55 8.75 -17.31
C VAL A 95 -15.88 7.99 -17.49
N GLY A 96 -16.51 7.54 -16.41
CA GLY A 96 -17.75 6.76 -16.42
C GLY A 96 -17.55 5.25 -16.57
N LEU A 97 -16.29 4.77 -16.56
CA LEU A 97 -15.98 3.34 -16.45
C LEU A 97 -16.03 2.95 -14.96
N ARG A 98 -17.20 2.54 -14.48
CA ARG A 98 -17.34 1.91 -13.17
C ARG A 98 -17.41 0.40 -13.33
N THR A 99 -16.63 -0.32 -12.52
CA THR A 99 -16.83 -1.75 -12.34
C THR A 99 -18.07 -1.94 -11.46
N ASP A 100 -19.21 -2.25 -12.08
CA ASP A 100 -20.41 -2.69 -11.37
C ASP A 100 -20.24 -4.15 -10.95
N ASN A 101 -19.42 -4.37 -9.93
CA ASN A 101 -19.49 -5.61 -9.18
C ASN A 101 -20.83 -5.53 -8.44
N GLY A 102 -21.86 -6.19 -8.98
CA GLY A 102 -23.23 -6.16 -8.47
C GLY A 102 -23.36 -6.47 -6.97
N PRO A 103 -24.58 -6.54 -6.41
CA PRO A 103 -24.77 -6.56 -4.96
C PRO A 103 -24.01 -7.73 -4.30
N ARG A 104 -22.87 -7.42 -3.69
CA ARG A 104 -21.96 -8.36 -3.02
C ARG A 104 -22.63 -9.05 -1.81
N ALA A 105 -23.84 -8.60 -1.43
CA ALA A 105 -24.69 -9.26 -0.45
C ALA A 105 -25.10 -10.68 -0.89
N ALA A 106 -25.48 -10.87 -2.15
CA ALA A 106 -25.88 -12.19 -2.66
C ALA A 106 -24.72 -13.20 -2.64
N ALA A 107 -23.48 -12.74 -2.87
CA ALA A 107 -22.30 -13.59 -2.80
C ALA A 107 -21.87 -13.95 -1.35
N ARG A 108 -22.31 -13.20 -0.34
CA ARG A 108 -22.08 -13.53 1.08
C ARG A 108 -23.13 -14.49 1.61
N GLU A 109 -24.39 -14.32 1.23
CA GLU A 109 -25.47 -15.27 1.53
C GLU A 109 -25.14 -16.66 0.97
N ASN A 110 -24.71 -16.74 -0.30
CA ASN A 110 -24.33 -18.02 -0.91
C ASN A 110 -23.13 -18.72 -0.24
N VAL A 111 -22.23 -18.00 0.44
CA VAL A 111 -21.10 -18.62 1.17
C VAL A 111 -21.57 -19.18 2.51
N GLN A 112 -22.49 -18.48 3.18
CA GLN A 112 -23.10 -18.95 4.43
C GLN A 112 -23.98 -20.19 4.18
N ASP A 113 -24.74 -20.20 3.09
CA ASP A 113 -25.57 -21.35 2.72
C ASP A 113 -24.71 -22.60 2.43
N VAL A 114 -23.55 -22.45 1.79
CA VAL A 114 -22.63 -23.57 1.51
C VAL A 114 -21.93 -24.09 2.77
N GLU A 115 -21.58 -23.21 3.71
CA GLU A 115 -21.00 -23.60 5.01
C GLU A 115 -22.02 -24.38 5.87
N VAL A 116 -23.27 -23.94 5.92
CA VAL A 116 -24.35 -24.58 6.72
C VAL A 116 -24.75 -25.95 6.15
N GLU A 117 -24.73 -26.14 4.83
CA GLU A 117 -25.00 -27.44 4.19
C GLU A 117 -23.88 -28.48 4.43
N MET A 118 -22.61 -28.04 4.50
CA MET A 118 -21.48 -28.92 4.85
C MET A 118 -21.51 -29.35 6.32
N GLU A 119 -22.04 -28.53 7.22
CA GLU A 119 -22.17 -28.87 8.65
C GLU A 119 -23.35 -29.81 8.93
N ASN A 120 -24.48 -29.64 8.24
CA ASN A 120 -25.66 -30.51 8.40
C ASN A 120 -25.46 -31.92 7.81
N SER A 121 -24.63 -32.07 6.78
CA SER A 121 -24.32 -33.39 6.20
C SER A 121 -23.40 -34.23 7.09
N GLY A 122 -22.49 -33.59 7.85
CA GLY A 122 -21.59 -34.30 8.78
C GLY A 122 -22.25 -34.87 10.04
N LEU A 123 -23.48 -34.43 10.38
CA LEU A 123 -24.22 -34.89 11.56
C LEU A 123 -25.11 -36.11 11.32
N ILE A 124 -25.38 -36.46 10.05
CA ILE A 124 -26.27 -37.58 9.69
C ILE A 124 -25.50 -38.91 9.75
N ASP A 125 -24.21 -38.90 9.43
CA ASP A 125 -23.37 -40.11 9.35
C ASP A 125 -23.04 -40.73 10.73
N ASP A 126 -23.06 -39.96 11.83
CA ASP A 126 -22.82 -40.48 13.19
C ASP A 126 -24.06 -41.17 13.81
N SER A 127 -25.25 -41.00 13.22
CA SER A 127 -26.51 -41.57 13.74
C SER A 127 -26.83 -42.99 13.21
N LEU A 128 -26.10 -43.46 12.20
CA LEU A 128 -26.27 -44.78 11.58
C LEU A 128 -25.16 -45.78 11.97
N ALA A 129 -24.22 -45.37 12.82
CA ALA A 129 -23.14 -46.21 13.35
C ALA A 129 -23.34 -46.53 14.85
N THR A 130 -24.50 -47.08 15.22
CA THR A 130 -24.69 -47.79 16.51
C THR A 130 -25.40 -49.12 16.31
#